data_AF-A1KXM9-F1
#
_entry.id   AF-A1KXM9-F1
#
_cell.length_a   1.000
_cell.length_b   1.000
_cell.length_c   1.000
_cell.angle_alpha   90.00
_cell.angle_beta   90.00
_cell.angle_gamma   90.00
#
_symmetry.space_group_name_H-M   'P 1'
#
loop_
_entity.id
_entity.type
_entity.pdbx_description
1 polymer ?
#
loop_
_entity_poly.entity_id
_entity_poly.type
_entity_poly.pdbx_seq_one_letter_code
_entity_poly.pdbx_strand_id
1 'polypeptide(L)' 'FGNAAVVLQNCDIHARKPNSGQKNMLTAQGRTDPNQNTGIVIQKSRIGATSDLQAVKGSFKT' A
#
# COMPACT_ATOMS: atom_id res chain seq x y z
N PHE A 1 0.79 -4.69 6.07
CA PHE A 1 0.26 -6.04 5.79
C PHE A 1 -0.29 -6.63 7.08
N GLY A 2 -0.98 -7.76 7.02
CA GLY A 2 -1.47 -8.49 8.20
C GLY A 2 -2.99 -8.55 8.29
N ASN A 3 -3.48 -8.96 9.46
CA ASN A 3 -4.90 -9.26 9.69
C ASN A 3 -5.45 -8.53 10.94
N ALA A 4 -5.01 -7.29 11.19
CA ALA A 4 -5.57 -6.47 12.26
C ALA A 4 -6.86 -5.76 11.80
N ALA A 5 -7.66 -5.28 12.77
CA ALA A 5 -8.64 -4.21 12.53
C ALA A 5 -7.93 -2.86 12.72
N VAL A 6 -7.66 -2.13 11.64
CA VAL A 6 -6.84 -0.91 11.69
C VAL A 6 -7.37 0.20 10.77
N VAL A 7 -7.26 1.45 11.25
CA VAL A 7 -7.54 2.65 10.47
C VAL A 7 -6.27 3.51 10.41
N LEU A 8 -5.83 3.84 9.19
CA LEU A 8 -4.80 4.83 8.93
C LEU A 8 -5.47 6.13 8.47
N GLN A 9 -5.57 7.11 9.36
CA GLN A 9 -6.26 8.36 9.12
C GLN A 9 -5.29 9.54 9.00
N ASN A 10 -5.45 10.36 7.96
CA ASN A 10 -4.61 11.54 7.69
C ASN A 10 -3.11 11.22 7.59
N CYS A 11 -2.78 10.10 6.95
CA CYS A 11 -1.40 9.68 6.75
C CYS A 11 -0.89 10.07 5.35
N ASP A 12 0.43 10.27 5.24
CA ASP A 12 1.16 10.28 3.97
C ASP A 12 1.78 8.90 3.74
N ILE A 13 1.37 8.22 2.67
CA ILE A 13 1.81 6.86 2.36
C ILE A 13 2.46 6.86 0.99
N HIS A 14 3.79 6.71 0.94
CA HIS A 14 4.56 6.80 -0.30
C HIS A 14 5.18 5.47 -0.70
N ALA A 15 4.90 5.02 -1.93
CA ALA A 15 5.61 3.91 -2.54
C ALA A 15 6.99 4.37 -3.04
N ARG A 16 8.01 3.53 -2.86
CA ARG A 16 9.38 3.78 -3.31
C ARG A 16 9.72 2.98 -4.56
N LYS A 17 10.83 3.32 -5.23
CA LYS A 17 11.28 2.58 -6.41
C LYS A 17 11.53 1.11 -6.03
N PRO A 18 10.84 0.14 -6.67
CA PRO A 18 11.09 -1.27 -6.41
C PRO A 18 12.33 -1.74 -7.19
N ASN A 19 12.81 -2.95 -6.91
CA ASN A 19 13.86 -3.55 -7.73
C ASN A 19 13.32 -3.92 -9.12
N SER A 20 14.22 -4.16 -10.08
CA SER A 20 13.85 -4.59 -11.43
C SER A 20 12.96 -5.83 -11.41
N GLY A 21 11.87 -5.81 -12.18
CA GLY A 21 10.89 -6.91 -12.25
C GLY A 21 9.90 -6.99 -11.08
N GLN A 22 10.05 -6.18 -10.03
CA GLN A 22 9.13 -6.15 -8.90
C GLN A 22 7.96 -5.18 -9.10
N LYS A 23 6.91 -5.35 -8.29
CA LYS A 23 5.74 -4.46 -8.22
C LYS A 23 5.53 -3.97 -6.79
N ASN A 24 5.01 -2.76 -6.66
CA ASN A 24 4.69 -2.16 -5.38
C ASN A 24 3.26 -2.50 -4.96
N MET A 25 3.10 -3.02 -3.75
CA MET A 25 1.81 -3.32 -3.15
C MET A 25 1.70 -2.56 -1.83
N LEU A 26 0.72 -1.66 -1.73
CA LEU A 26 0.53 -0.83 -0.54
C LEU A 26 0.06 -1.64 0.66
N THR A 27 -0.85 -2.59 0.42
CA THR A 27 -1.46 -3.43 1.45
C THR A 27 -1.51 -4.87 0.96
N ALA A 28 -1.30 -5.80 1.89
CA ALA A 28 -1.62 -7.21 1.75
C ALA A 28 -2.44 -7.60 2.99
N GLN A 29 -3.76 -7.43 2.90
CA GLN A 29 -4.70 -7.75 3.95
C GLN A 29 -4.93 -9.27 3.96
N GLY A 30 -4.82 -9.89 5.14
CA GLY A 30 -4.76 -11.35 5.29
C GLY A 30 -5.98 -11.99 5.92
N ARG A 31 -7.19 -11.46 5.73
CA ARG A 31 -8.40 -12.10 6.27
C ARG A 31 -8.70 -13.36 5.48
N THR A 32 -8.72 -14.51 6.16
CA THR A 32 -9.02 -15.81 5.55
C THR A 32 -10.38 -16.36 5.94
N ASP A 33 -10.94 -15.92 7.08
CA ASP A 33 -12.27 -16.30 7.55
C ASP A 33 -13.21 -15.08 7.47
N PRO A 34 -14.38 -15.19 6.81
CA PRO A 34 -15.34 -14.08 6.73
C PRO A 34 -15.87 -13.60 8.09
N ASN A 35 -15.79 -14.42 9.14
CA ASN A 35 -16.21 -14.10 10.50
C ASN A 35 -15.16 -13.31 11.29
N GLN A 36 -13.94 -13.14 10.76
CA GLN A 36 -12.94 -12.24 11.36
C GLN A 36 -13.32 -10.77 11.09
N ASN A 37 -13.37 -9.99 12.17
CA ASN A 37 -13.71 -8.57 12.17
C ASN A 37 -12.50 -7.67 11.88
N THR A 38 -11.69 -8.07 10.90
CA THR A 38 -10.39 -7.47 10.57
C THR A 38 -10.41 -6.79 9.21
N GLY A 39 -9.49 -5.84 9.00
CA GLY A 39 -9.41 -5.05 7.79
C GLY A 39 -8.46 -3.87 7.94
N ILE A 40 -7.91 -3.43 6.80
CA ILE A 40 -7.08 -2.21 6.73
C ILE A 40 -7.93 -1.13 6.06
N VAL A 41 -8.23 -0.05 6.80
CA VAL A 41 -8.92 1.14 6.27
C VAL A 41 -7.92 2.28 6.13
N ILE A 42 -7.89 2.92 4.97
CA ILE A 42 -7.09 4.13 4.71
C ILE A 42 -8.06 5.28 4.45
N GLN A 43 -8.12 6.26 5.35
CA GLN A 43 -9.14 7.31 5.32
C GLN A 43 -8.52 8.71 5.36
N LYS A 44 -8.96 9.61 4.48
CA LYS A 44 -8.45 11.00 4.40
C LYS A 44 -6.92 11.08 4.32
N SER A 45 -6.30 10.08 3.71
CA SER A 45 -4.84 9.96 3.58
C SER A 45 -4.40 10.31 2.15
N ARG A 46 -3.11 10.62 1.99
CA ARG A 46 -2.48 10.91 0.70
C ARG A 46 -1.61 9.73 0.31
N ILE A 47 -1.90 9.13 -0.84
CA ILE A 47 -1.12 8.01 -1.39
C ILE A 47 -0.33 8.54 -2.57
N GLY A 48 0.99 8.34 -2.55
CA GLY A 48 1.90 8.90 -3.54
C GLY A 48 3.11 8.03 -3.83
N ALA A 49 4.04 8.58 -4.61
CA ALA A 49 5.32 7.97 -4.94
C ALA A 49 6.45 8.92 -4.54
N THR A 50 7.53 8.38 -4.00
CA THR A 50 8.77 9.13 -3.77
C THR A 50 9.41 9.57 -5.09
N SER A 51 10.33 10.53 -5.04
CA SER A 51 10.95 11.14 -6.22
C SER A 51 11.68 10.12 -7.12
N ASP A 52 12.35 9.14 -6.52
CA ASP A 52 13.05 8.05 -7.20
C ASP A 52 12.11 7.10 -7.96
N LEU A 53 10.87 6.90 -7.49
CA LEU A 53 9.84 6.15 -8.21
C LEU A 53 9.16 7.00 -9.28
N GLN A 54 8.84 8.27 -8.97
CA GLN A 54 8.19 9.16 -9.93
C GLN A 54 8.97 9.30 -11.24
N ALA A 55 10.30 9.40 -11.15
CA ALA A 55 11.19 9.52 -12.31
C ALA A 55 11.15 8.29 -13.25
N VAL A 56 10.74 7.12 -12.75
CA VAL A 56 10.80 5.84 -13.48
C VAL A 56 9.48 5.08 -13.46
N LYS A 57 8.36 5.75 -13.13
CA LYS A 57 7.06 5.08 -12.96
C LYS A 57 6.60 4.32 -14.20
N GLY A 58 6.98 4.77 -15.39
CA GLY A 58 6.68 4.08 -16.66
C GLY A 58 7.44 2.76 -16.86
N SER A 59 8.53 2.54 -16.11
CA SER A 59 9.34 1.33 -16.17
C SER A 59 8.80 0.20 -15.29
N PHE A 60 7.85 0.48 -14.40
CA PHE A 60 7.29 -0.50 -13.47
C PHE A 60 5.77 -0.60 -13.65
N LYS A 61 5.28 -1.78 -14.06
CA LYS A 61 3.84 -2.04 -14.11
C LYS A 61 3.29 -2.07 -12.68
N THR A 62 2.30 -1.22 -12.40
CA THR A 62 1.52 -1.24 -11.17
C THR A 62 0.39 -2.26 -11.27
#